data_AF-A0A818BR63-F1
#
_entry.id   AF-A0A818BR63-F1
#
_cell.length_a   1.000
_cell.length_b   1.000
_cell.length_c   1.000
_cell.angle_alpha   90.00
_cell.angle_beta   90.00
_cell.angle_gamma   90.00
#
_symmetry.space_group_name_H-M   'P 1'
#
loop_
_entity.id
_entity.type
_entity.pdbx_description
1 polymer ?
#
loop_
_entity_poly.entity_id
_entity_poly.type
_entity_poly.pdbx_seq_one_letter_code
_entity_poly.pdbx_strand_id
1 'polypeptide(L)'
;MIFCFRALRERDDVQSRIRTIAALSVLLQGPFDTGNAILGSQNLVDLMIQMAGSGDPLQELIAVEAIVLSASKKDKAAGILSLGSEVLKDLYQSANEQIKVIALVGLSKIASSKGTDSSANLVTEGSCQTLARACSKFLTTSGKFEIRRWAADGLAYLTLDADVKEEFVDNLPALKSLFNLCQCDDAHVLYSITTIFVNLTNTYDTRKPEKEMTELATYAKQHVPEAHPKDANEFVEERRRKLVEAGIIPVLVQLCKHKSSNCREQVARVFLGLCENEKYRGPIVAAGGGKSLLPLALDGTPVGKTKAAQALSKIAITTNPGNAFPGQRVKGTSVGMTKATQALAKIAITTNPEIAFPGQRVC
;
A
#
# COMPACT_ATOMS: atom_id res chain seq x y z
N MET A 1 -30.28 7.12 -3.57
CA MET A 1 -28.99 7.22 -4.30
C MET A 1 -29.07 6.57 -5.68
N ILE A 2 -29.39 5.28 -5.81
CA ILE A 2 -29.52 4.59 -7.14
C ILE A 2 -30.57 5.27 -8.05
N PHE A 3 -31.73 5.66 -7.50
CA PHE A 3 -32.76 6.39 -8.26
C PHE A 3 -32.28 7.75 -8.77
N CYS A 4 -31.55 8.51 -7.95
CA CYS A 4 -30.96 9.79 -8.36
C CYS A 4 -29.89 9.59 -9.43
N PHE A 5 -29.09 8.51 -9.33
CA PHE A 5 -28.08 8.18 -10.33
C PHE A 5 -28.71 7.81 -11.68
N ARG A 6 -29.83 7.06 -11.68
CA ARG A 6 -30.61 6.79 -12.91
C ARG A 6 -31.18 8.06 -13.53
N ALA A 7 -31.78 8.92 -12.72
CA ALA A 7 -32.35 10.19 -13.20
C ALA A 7 -31.29 11.16 -13.77
N LEU A 8 -30.06 11.14 -13.25
CA LEU A 8 -28.94 11.90 -13.82
C LEU A 8 -28.44 11.29 -15.12
N ARG A 9 -28.38 9.96 -15.21
CA ARG A 9 -27.97 9.23 -16.41
C ARG A 9 -28.94 9.41 -17.59
N GLU A 10 -30.24 9.53 -17.31
CA GLU A 10 -31.28 9.67 -18.35
C GLU A 10 -31.25 11.06 -19.04
N ARG A 11 -30.52 12.03 -18.50
CA ARG A 11 -30.33 13.34 -19.12
C ARG A 11 -29.07 13.34 -19.97
N ASP A 12 -29.22 13.55 -21.27
CA ASP A 12 -28.10 13.54 -22.22
C ASP A 12 -27.43 14.91 -22.40
N ASP A 13 -27.14 15.59 -21.29
CA ASP A 13 -26.40 16.84 -21.28
C ASP A 13 -25.01 16.69 -20.64
N VAL A 14 -24.07 17.54 -21.04
CA VAL A 14 -22.66 17.47 -20.59
C VAL A 14 -22.55 17.57 -19.07
N GLN A 15 -23.37 18.40 -18.42
CA GLN A 15 -23.34 18.58 -16.96
C GLN A 15 -23.84 17.33 -16.23
N SER A 16 -24.87 16.67 -16.78
CA SER A 16 -25.40 15.41 -16.25
C SER A 16 -24.38 14.28 -16.38
N ARG A 17 -23.65 14.20 -17.50
CA ARG A 17 -22.55 13.23 -17.68
C ARG A 17 -21.43 13.44 -16.66
N ILE A 18 -20.95 14.68 -16.52
CA ILE A 18 -19.94 15.09 -15.53
C ILE A 18 -20.36 14.69 -14.12
N ARG A 19 -21.58 15.05 -13.70
CA ARG A 19 -22.11 14.73 -12.36
C ARG A 19 -22.26 13.24 -12.14
N THR A 20 -22.68 12.50 -13.15
CA THR A 20 -22.85 11.04 -13.09
C THR A 20 -21.51 10.35 -12.86
N ILE A 21 -20.48 10.70 -13.64
CA ILE A 21 -19.16 10.09 -13.50
C ILE A 21 -18.46 10.54 -12.20
N ALA A 22 -18.57 11.82 -11.83
CA ALA A 22 -18.02 12.30 -10.56
C ALA A 22 -18.66 11.60 -9.35
N ALA A 23 -19.98 11.40 -9.36
CA ALA A 23 -20.67 10.64 -8.32
C ALA A 23 -20.21 9.18 -8.28
N LEU A 24 -19.98 8.56 -9.45
CA LEU A 24 -19.45 7.20 -9.54
C LEU A 24 -18.04 7.10 -8.91
N SER A 25 -17.15 8.06 -9.18
CA SER A 25 -15.80 8.11 -8.57
C SER A 25 -15.85 8.11 -7.05
N VAL A 26 -16.75 8.91 -6.46
CA VAL A 26 -16.94 8.95 -4.99
C VAL A 26 -17.44 7.59 -4.46
N LEU A 27 -18.35 6.94 -5.18
CA LEU A 27 -18.86 5.62 -4.78
C LEU A 27 -17.81 4.52 -4.87
N LEU A 28 -16.93 4.60 -5.86
CA LEU A 28 -15.80 3.67 -6.00
C LEU A 28 -14.75 3.88 -4.89
N GLN A 29 -14.62 5.06 -4.31
CA GLN A 29 -13.69 5.29 -3.19
C GLN A 29 -14.27 4.93 -1.80
N GLY A 30 -15.59 5.06 -1.64
CA GLY A 30 -16.28 4.76 -0.37
C GLY A 30 -16.95 3.39 -0.38
N PRO A 31 -18.27 3.32 -0.65
CA PRO A 31 -19.01 2.05 -0.75
C PRO A 31 -18.69 1.34 -2.07
N PHE A 32 -17.46 0.82 -2.18
CA PHE A 32 -16.90 0.26 -3.41
C PHE A 32 -17.83 -0.72 -4.12
N ASP A 33 -18.47 -1.63 -3.37
CA ASP A 33 -19.36 -2.63 -3.97
C ASP A 33 -20.62 -2.01 -4.60
N THR A 34 -21.13 -0.92 -4.04
CA THR A 34 -22.22 -0.13 -4.63
C THR A 34 -21.75 0.58 -5.90
N GLY A 35 -20.59 1.23 -5.87
CA GLY A 35 -19.99 1.86 -7.05
C GLY A 35 -19.75 0.86 -8.17
N ASN A 36 -19.21 -0.31 -7.84
CA ASN A 36 -18.94 -1.40 -8.76
C ASN A 36 -20.22 -2.03 -9.33
N ALA A 37 -21.29 -2.14 -8.53
CA ALA A 37 -22.60 -2.59 -9.03
C ALA A 37 -23.19 -1.58 -10.04
N ILE A 38 -23.05 -0.28 -9.78
CA ILE A 38 -23.49 0.78 -10.68
C ILE A 38 -22.65 0.79 -11.96
N LEU A 39 -21.32 0.64 -11.86
CA LEU A 39 -20.40 0.53 -12.97
C LEU A 39 -20.77 -0.61 -13.94
N GLY A 40 -21.30 -1.73 -13.41
CA GLY A 40 -21.82 -2.84 -14.20
C GLY A 40 -23.13 -2.55 -14.93
N SER A 41 -23.75 -1.37 -14.74
CA SER A 41 -24.89 -0.95 -15.54
C SER A 41 -24.46 -0.60 -16.98
N GLN A 42 -25.32 -0.91 -17.96
CA GLN A 42 -25.00 -0.77 -19.38
C GLN A 42 -24.43 0.62 -19.72
N ASN A 43 -23.35 0.67 -20.49
CA ASN A 43 -22.76 1.86 -21.14
C ASN A 43 -22.00 2.87 -20.27
N LEU A 44 -21.78 2.64 -18.96
CA LEU A 44 -20.99 3.59 -18.16
C LEU A 44 -19.49 3.53 -18.50
N VAL A 45 -18.97 2.35 -18.81
CA VAL A 45 -17.56 2.20 -19.24
C VAL A 45 -17.32 2.92 -20.56
N ASP A 46 -18.21 2.74 -21.53
CA ASP A 46 -18.12 3.41 -22.82
C ASP A 46 -18.25 4.94 -22.68
N LEU A 47 -19.15 5.40 -21.81
CA LEU A 47 -19.30 6.83 -21.51
C LEU A 47 -18.01 7.42 -20.90
N MET A 48 -17.36 6.70 -19.97
CA MET A 48 -16.08 7.15 -19.41
C MET A 48 -15.00 7.23 -20.50
N ILE A 49 -14.90 6.24 -21.38
CA ILE A 49 -13.91 6.25 -22.47
C ILE A 49 -14.18 7.41 -23.44
N GLN A 50 -15.44 7.65 -23.80
CA GLN A 50 -15.83 8.76 -24.67
C GLN A 50 -15.53 10.12 -24.04
N MET A 51 -15.85 10.32 -22.76
CA MET A 51 -15.54 11.56 -22.04
C MET A 51 -14.03 11.78 -21.91
N ALA A 52 -13.27 10.70 -21.71
CA ALA A 52 -11.81 10.74 -21.65
C ALA A 52 -11.15 11.08 -23.00
N GLY A 53 -11.83 10.85 -24.13
CA GLY A 53 -11.39 11.25 -25.48
C GLY A 53 -12.06 12.53 -26.02
N SER A 54 -12.72 13.31 -25.16
CA SER A 54 -13.58 14.43 -25.61
C SER A 54 -12.82 15.71 -26.00
N GLY A 55 -11.55 15.86 -25.59
CA GLY A 55 -10.79 17.10 -25.75
C GLY A 55 -11.16 18.20 -24.76
N ASP A 56 -12.21 18.02 -23.95
CA ASP A 56 -12.60 18.95 -22.89
C ASP A 56 -11.85 18.62 -21.60
N PRO A 57 -11.01 19.52 -21.05
CA PRO A 57 -10.15 19.19 -19.90
C PRO A 57 -10.91 18.74 -18.65
N LEU A 58 -12.14 19.21 -18.46
CA LEU A 58 -12.94 18.84 -17.29
C LEU A 58 -13.53 17.44 -17.44
N GLN A 59 -14.08 17.12 -18.61
CA GLN A 59 -14.55 15.77 -18.92
C GLN A 59 -13.41 14.76 -18.91
N GLU A 60 -12.27 15.09 -19.51
CA GLU A 60 -11.08 14.24 -19.50
C GLU A 60 -10.62 13.93 -18.08
N LEU A 61 -10.52 14.96 -17.22
CA LEU A 61 -10.09 14.81 -15.83
C LEU A 61 -11.02 13.89 -15.04
N ILE A 62 -12.33 14.12 -15.11
CA ILE A 62 -13.32 13.34 -14.34
C ILE A 62 -13.38 11.90 -14.85
N ALA A 63 -13.29 11.72 -16.17
CA ALA A 63 -13.35 10.40 -16.77
C ALA A 63 -12.11 9.57 -16.49
N VAL A 64 -10.91 10.14 -16.62
CA VAL A 64 -9.66 9.41 -16.35
C VAL A 64 -9.57 8.99 -14.88
N GLU A 65 -10.01 9.84 -13.96
CA GLU A 65 -10.11 9.49 -12.55
C GLU A 65 -11.06 8.30 -12.33
N ALA A 66 -12.26 8.34 -12.91
CA ALA A 66 -13.23 7.26 -12.79
C ALA A 66 -12.72 5.93 -13.37
N ILE A 67 -12.05 5.96 -14.53
CA ILE A 67 -11.41 4.79 -15.15
C ILE A 67 -10.39 4.19 -14.18
N VAL A 68 -9.50 5.01 -13.60
CA VAL A 68 -8.47 4.52 -12.67
C VAL A 68 -9.08 3.96 -11.39
N LEU A 69 -10.11 4.60 -10.83
CA LEU A 69 -10.78 4.16 -9.60
C LEU A 69 -11.59 2.88 -9.79
N SER A 70 -12.15 2.67 -10.98
CA SER A 70 -12.90 1.45 -11.33
C SER A 70 -12.03 0.20 -11.24
N ALA A 71 -10.71 0.38 -11.40
CA ALA A 71 -9.72 -0.68 -11.44
C ALA A 71 -9.07 -0.96 -10.09
N SER A 72 -9.87 -1.10 -9.03
CA SER A 72 -9.37 -1.34 -7.68
C SER A 72 -9.42 -2.82 -7.22
N LYS A 73 -10.19 -3.69 -7.90
CA LYS A 73 -10.21 -5.16 -7.64
C LYS A 73 -9.59 -5.94 -8.81
N LYS A 74 -8.69 -6.89 -8.50
CA LYS A 74 -7.87 -7.65 -9.47
C LYS A 74 -8.68 -8.29 -10.61
N ASP A 75 -9.84 -8.87 -10.30
CA ASP A 75 -10.64 -9.65 -11.27
C ASP A 75 -11.35 -8.80 -12.35
N LYS A 76 -11.57 -7.50 -12.09
CA LYS A 76 -12.25 -6.57 -13.03
C LYS A 76 -11.36 -5.43 -13.51
N ALA A 77 -10.28 -5.14 -12.79
CA ALA A 77 -9.32 -4.08 -13.12
C ALA A 77 -8.64 -4.29 -14.48
N ALA A 78 -8.31 -5.54 -14.81
CA ALA A 78 -7.64 -5.85 -16.08
C ALA A 78 -8.53 -5.54 -17.29
N GLY A 79 -9.82 -5.88 -17.23
CA GLY A 79 -10.74 -5.67 -18.36
C GLY A 79 -10.98 -4.19 -18.66
N ILE A 80 -11.30 -3.38 -17.64
CA ILE A 80 -11.63 -1.97 -17.85
C ILE A 80 -10.39 -1.15 -18.24
N LEU A 81 -9.25 -1.39 -17.58
CA LEU A 81 -8.02 -0.68 -17.94
C LEU A 81 -7.48 -1.11 -19.30
N SER A 82 -7.69 -2.37 -19.71
CA SER A 82 -7.32 -2.81 -21.06
C SER A 82 -8.20 -2.15 -22.13
N LEU A 83 -9.47 -1.92 -21.86
CA LEU A 83 -10.36 -1.20 -22.79
C LEU A 83 -9.99 0.29 -22.88
N GLY A 84 -9.53 0.89 -21.77
CA GLY A 84 -9.09 2.28 -21.71
C GLY A 84 -7.61 2.51 -22.02
N SER A 85 -6.83 1.49 -22.42
CA SER A 85 -5.36 1.59 -22.44
C SER A 85 -4.85 2.62 -23.45
N GLU A 86 -5.47 2.72 -24.63
CA GLU A 86 -5.08 3.70 -25.64
C GLU A 86 -5.39 5.13 -25.18
N VAL A 87 -6.59 5.36 -24.67
CA VAL A 87 -6.97 6.68 -24.12
C VAL A 87 -6.07 7.08 -22.95
N LEU A 88 -5.66 6.15 -22.09
CA LEU A 88 -4.69 6.43 -21.02
C LEU A 88 -3.31 6.83 -21.56
N LYS A 89 -2.84 6.23 -22.66
CA LYS A 89 -1.57 6.63 -23.31
C LYS A 89 -1.68 8.04 -23.91
N ASP A 90 -2.80 8.36 -24.53
CA ASP A 90 -3.06 9.69 -25.11
C ASP A 90 -3.12 10.76 -24.01
N LEU A 91 -3.88 10.51 -22.94
CA LEU A 91 -4.00 11.43 -21.80
C LEU A 91 -2.69 11.58 -21.03
N TYR A 92 -1.80 10.58 -21.06
CA TYR A 92 -0.45 10.72 -20.52
C TYR A 92 0.40 11.74 -21.29
N GLN A 93 0.04 12.09 -22.52
CA GLN A 93 0.67 13.19 -23.27
C GLN A 93 0.04 14.57 -23.02
N SER A 94 -1.02 14.64 -22.20
CA SER A 94 -1.76 15.89 -21.94
C SER A 94 -0.85 17.00 -21.39
N ALA A 95 -1.14 18.27 -21.74
CA ALA A 95 -0.49 19.43 -21.15
C ALA A 95 -0.89 19.64 -19.67
N ASN A 96 -2.06 19.13 -19.26
CA ASN A 96 -2.53 19.23 -17.90
C ASN A 96 -1.83 18.18 -17.02
N GLU A 97 -1.00 18.65 -16.09
CA GLU A 97 -0.24 17.78 -15.18
C GLU A 97 -1.13 16.84 -14.35
N GLN A 98 -2.34 17.27 -13.99
CA GLN A 98 -3.26 16.45 -13.18
C GLN A 98 -3.82 15.28 -14.01
N ILE A 99 -4.23 15.54 -15.25
CA ILE A 99 -4.67 14.49 -16.18
C ILE A 99 -3.52 13.52 -16.44
N LYS A 100 -2.33 14.06 -16.71
CA LYS A 100 -1.12 13.29 -16.98
C LYS A 100 -0.76 12.34 -15.82
N VAL A 101 -0.77 12.82 -14.57
CA VAL A 101 -0.42 11.97 -13.42
C VAL A 101 -1.49 10.92 -13.13
N ILE A 102 -2.78 11.22 -13.35
CA ILE A 102 -3.85 10.22 -13.16
C ILE A 102 -3.76 9.14 -14.25
N ALA A 103 -3.54 9.53 -15.51
CA ALA A 103 -3.31 8.59 -16.60
C ALA A 103 -2.09 7.68 -16.32
N LEU A 104 -1.01 8.25 -15.78
CA LEU A 104 0.16 7.50 -15.33
C LEU A 104 -0.19 6.46 -14.26
N VAL A 105 -1.08 6.74 -13.32
CA VAL A 105 -1.56 5.75 -12.35
C VAL A 105 -2.32 4.62 -13.04
N GLY A 106 -3.18 4.93 -14.01
CA GLY A 106 -3.88 3.91 -14.81
C GLY A 106 -2.91 2.95 -15.51
N LEU A 107 -1.90 3.51 -16.19
CA LEU A 107 -0.83 2.73 -16.83
C LEU A 107 -0.01 1.91 -15.82
N SER A 108 0.26 2.48 -14.64
CA SER A 108 0.96 1.79 -13.55
C SER A 108 0.18 0.58 -13.03
N LYS A 109 -1.14 0.70 -12.91
CA LYS A 109 -2.01 -0.42 -12.54
C LYS A 109 -1.99 -1.53 -13.58
N ILE A 110 -2.06 -1.18 -14.87
CA ILE A 110 -1.94 -2.15 -15.98
C ILE A 110 -0.60 -2.90 -15.89
N ALA A 111 0.49 -2.17 -15.72
CA ALA A 111 1.83 -2.75 -15.62
C ALA A 111 1.96 -3.70 -14.43
N SER A 112 1.36 -3.36 -13.29
CA SER A 112 1.41 -4.19 -12.06
C SER A 112 0.49 -5.41 -12.05
N SER A 113 -0.38 -5.58 -13.06
CA SER A 113 -1.45 -6.60 -13.07
C SER A 113 -0.94 -8.05 -12.99
N LYS A 114 0.33 -8.29 -13.38
CA LYS A 114 0.99 -9.60 -13.38
C LYS A 114 1.54 -10.02 -12.01
N GLY A 115 1.59 -9.12 -11.03
CA GLY A 115 2.01 -9.42 -9.66
C GLY A 115 3.54 -9.59 -9.48
N THR A 116 3.95 -10.34 -8.46
CA THR A 116 5.35 -10.52 -8.04
C THR A 116 6.07 -11.67 -8.75
N ASP A 117 5.45 -12.27 -9.76
CA ASP A 117 6.00 -13.40 -10.49
C ASP A 117 7.04 -12.91 -11.51
N SER A 118 8.33 -13.15 -11.22
CA SER A 118 9.45 -12.64 -12.03
C SER A 118 9.38 -13.11 -13.48
N SER A 119 8.97 -14.35 -13.71
CA SER A 119 8.89 -14.97 -15.03
C SER A 119 7.77 -14.41 -15.92
N ALA A 120 6.67 -13.91 -15.34
CA ALA A 120 5.60 -13.23 -16.07
C ALA A 120 5.98 -11.77 -16.43
N ASN A 121 6.96 -11.21 -15.72
CA ASN A 121 7.45 -9.84 -15.85
C ASN A 121 8.53 -9.66 -16.94
N LEU A 122 9.13 -10.76 -17.44
CA LEU A 122 10.17 -10.78 -18.49
C LEU A 122 9.77 -10.08 -19.81
N VAL A 123 8.47 -9.97 -20.11
CA VAL A 123 7.97 -9.30 -21.35
C VAL A 123 7.83 -7.78 -21.17
N THR A 124 7.97 -7.27 -19.95
CA THR A 124 7.71 -5.86 -19.56
C THR A 124 8.90 -5.19 -18.86
N GLU A 125 10.05 -5.87 -18.76
CA GLU A 125 11.29 -5.37 -18.16
C GLU A 125 11.66 -3.99 -18.74
N GLY A 126 11.58 -2.94 -17.91
CA GLY A 126 11.84 -1.54 -18.27
C GLY A 126 10.62 -0.62 -18.30
N SER A 127 9.40 -1.16 -18.47
CA SER A 127 8.17 -0.35 -18.43
C SER A 127 7.85 0.13 -17.01
N CYS A 128 7.87 -0.77 -16.02
CA CYS A 128 7.61 -0.43 -14.61
C CYS A 128 8.60 0.60 -14.05
N GLN A 129 9.90 0.43 -14.33
CA GLN A 129 10.94 1.37 -13.90
C GLN A 129 10.76 2.76 -14.52
N THR A 130 10.41 2.82 -15.81
CA THR A 130 10.17 4.09 -16.50
C THR A 130 8.97 4.82 -15.92
N LEU A 131 7.87 4.11 -15.65
CA LEU A 131 6.69 4.67 -14.98
C LEU A 131 7.02 5.11 -13.54
N ALA A 132 7.83 4.32 -12.82
CA ALA A 132 8.23 4.64 -11.43
C ALA A 132 9.11 5.88 -11.36
N ARG A 133 10.04 6.06 -12.31
CA ARG A 133 10.81 7.30 -12.48
C ARG A 133 9.91 8.50 -12.75
N ALA A 134 8.90 8.34 -13.60
CA ALA A 134 7.93 9.40 -13.87
C ALA A 134 7.12 9.79 -12.61
N CYS A 135 6.62 8.81 -11.85
CA CYS A 135 5.95 9.06 -10.57
C CYS A 135 6.88 9.76 -9.57
N SER A 136 8.13 9.30 -9.46
CA SER A 136 9.14 9.90 -8.58
C SER A 136 9.44 11.36 -8.96
N LYS A 137 9.44 11.68 -10.26
CA LYS A 137 9.57 13.05 -10.74
C LYS A 137 8.37 13.91 -10.34
N PHE A 138 7.14 13.40 -10.45
CA PHE A 138 5.95 14.13 -9.99
C PHE A 138 5.96 14.36 -8.47
N LEU A 139 6.41 13.37 -7.69
CA LEU A 139 6.58 13.51 -6.23
C LEU A 139 7.53 14.65 -5.85
N THR A 140 8.59 14.86 -6.62
CA THR A 140 9.68 15.79 -6.28
C THR A 140 9.52 17.16 -6.92
N THR A 141 8.96 17.23 -8.12
CA THR A 141 8.89 18.47 -8.92
C THR A 141 7.60 19.24 -8.67
N SER A 142 6.50 18.56 -8.33
CA SER A 142 5.21 19.24 -8.15
C SER A 142 5.04 19.76 -6.72
N GLY A 143 4.72 21.05 -6.58
CA GLY A 143 4.30 21.64 -5.31
C GLY A 143 2.87 21.26 -4.90
N LYS A 144 2.03 20.81 -5.85
CA LYS A 144 0.61 20.54 -5.62
C LYS A 144 0.41 19.21 -4.89
N PHE A 145 -0.36 19.23 -3.81
CA PHE A 145 -0.66 18.03 -3.01
C PHE A 145 -1.33 16.94 -3.85
N GLU A 146 -2.35 17.28 -4.64
CA GLU A 146 -3.09 16.32 -5.48
C GLU A 146 -2.20 15.56 -6.46
N ILE A 147 -1.25 16.26 -7.11
CA ILE A 147 -0.33 15.61 -8.07
C ILE A 147 0.58 14.63 -7.34
N ARG A 148 1.14 15.03 -6.20
CA ARG A 148 2.01 14.17 -5.39
C ARG A 148 1.26 12.96 -4.82
N ARG A 149 -0.01 13.15 -4.41
CA ARG A 149 -0.90 12.06 -4.01
C ARG A 149 -1.05 11.02 -5.12
N TRP A 150 -1.44 11.44 -6.32
CA TRP A 150 -1.63 10.51 -7.43
C TRP A 150 -0.31 9.81 -7.82
N ALA A 151 0.82 10.52 -7.77
CA ALA A 151 2.12 9.90 -7.98
C ALA A 151 2.44 8.81 -6.94
N ALA A 152 2.08 9.02 -5.67
CA ALA A 152 2.20 8.00 -4.63
C ALA A 152 1.26 6.80 -4.89
N ASP A 153 0.03 7.03 -5.35
CA ASP A 153 -0.87 5.95 -5.74
C ASP A 153 -0.27 5.08 -6.85
N GLY A 154 0.31 5.68 -7.90
CA GLY A 154 0.99 4.95 -8.97
C GLY A 154 2.15 4.09 -8.45
N LEU A 155 2.99 4.66 -7.57
CA LEU A 155 4.11 3.93 -6.96
C LEU A 155 3.66 2.78 -6.06
N ALA A 156 2.51 2.86 -5.41
CA ALA A 156 1.99 1.75 -4.60
C ALA A 156 1.78 0.46 -5.42
N TYR A 157 1.46 0.59 -6.72
CA TYR A 157 1.35 -0.54 -7.64
C TYR A 157 2.71 -0.96 -8.21
N LEU A 158 3.55 0.00 -8.60
CA LEU A 158 4.83 -0.27 -9.26
C LEU A 158 5.88 -0.85 -8.30
N THR A 159 5.81 -0.52 -7.02
CA THR A 159 6.76 -1.01 -5.99
C THR A 159 6.58 -2.48 -5.64
N LEU A 160 5.65 -3.19 -6.27
CA LEU A 160 5.62 -4.66 -6.24
C LEU A 160 6.78 -5.26 -7.05
N ASP A 161 7.24 -4.56 -8.08
CA ASP A 161 8.38 -4.95 -8.91
C ASP A 161 9.70 -4.77 -8.13
N ALA A 162 10.54 -5.79 -8.13
CA ALA A 162 11.74 -5.81 -7.31
C ALA A 162 12.83 -4.85 -7.81
N ASP A 163 12.90 -4.57 -9.11
CA ASP A 163 13.83 -3.58 -9.65
C ASP A 163 13.43 -2.16 -9.26
N VAL A 164 12.12 -1.87 -9.31
CA VAL A 164 11.56 -0.59 -8.84
C VAL A 164 11.87 -0.38 -7.36
N LYS A 165 11.80 -1.42 -6.51
CA LYS A 165 12.12 -1.29 -5.08
C LYS A 165 13.57 -0.84 -4.85
N GLU A 166 14.52 -1.45 -5.56
CA GLU A 166 15.95 -1.09 -5.45
C GLU A 166 16.20 0.34 -5.96
N GLU A 167 15.67 0.69 -7.14
CA GLU A 167 15.87 2.03 -7.70
C GLU A 167 15.22 3.12 -6.85
N PHE A 168 14.02 2.85 -6.32
CA PHE A 168 13.27 3.85 -5.55
C PHE A 168 13.90 4.11 -4.18
N VAL A 169 14.47 3.10 -3.53
CA VAL A 169 15.12 3.31 -2.22
C VAL A 169 16.39 4.17 -2.32
N ASP A 170 17.04 4.18 -3.48
CA ASP A 170 18.19 5.04 -3.77
C ASP A 170 17.79 6.49 -4.11
N ASN A 171 16.52 6.73 -4.44
CA ASN A 171 15.99 8.06 -4.71
C ASN A 171 15.58 8.81 -3.43
N LEU A 172 16.58 9.30 -2.69
CA LEU A 172 16.37 10.01 -1.42
C LEU A 172 15.42 11.23 -1.54
N PRO A 173 15.48 12.10 -2.58
CA PRO A 173 14.52 13.19 -2.73
C PRO A 173 13.07 12.71 -2.82
N ALA A 174 12.80 11.63 -3.58
CA ALA A 174 11.46 11.07 -3.69
C ALA A 174 10.98 10.46 -2.36
N LEU A 175 11.85 9.73 -1.65
CA LEU A 175 11.55 9.21 -0.31
C LEU A 175 11.21 10.33 0.69
N LYS A 176 11.99 11.41 0.71
CA LYS A 176 11.72 12.55 1.59
C LYS A 176 10.41 13.26 1.25
N SER A 177 10.09 13.39 -0.03
CA SER A 177 8.77 13.92 -0.45
C SER A 177 7.63 13.02 0.02
N LEU A 178 7.79 11.69 -0.09
CA LEU A 178 6.81 10.71 0.39
C LEU A 178 6.60 10.79 1.91
N PHE A 179 7.68 10.97 2.67
CA PHE A 179 7.61 11.17 4.13
C PHE A 179 6.88 12.46 4.50
N ASN A 180 7.05 13.53 3.73
CA ASN A 180 6.32 14.78 3.94
C ASN A 180 4.82 14.61 3.68
N LEU A 181 4.42 13.83 2.65
CA LEU A 181 3.01 13.54 2.38
C LEU A 181 2.30 12.77 3.50
N CYS A 182 3.04 12.06 4.37
CA CYS A 182 2.48 11.36 5.53
C CYS A 182 1.87 12.31 6.59
N GLN A 183 2.02 13.63 6.43
CA GLN A 183 1.43 14.64 7.31
C GLN A 183 -0.05 14.95 7.02
N CYS A 184 -0.62 14.38 5.95
CA CYS A 184 -2.05 14.55 5.66
C CYS A 184 -2.95 13.65 6.52
N ASP A 185 -4.22 14.04 6.66
CA ASP A 185 -5.26 13.27 7.36
C ASP A 185 -6.08 12.36 6.41
N ASP A 186 -5.66 12.24 5.15
CA ASP A 186 -6.39 11.46 4.16
C ASP A 186 -6.01 9.97 4.24
N ALA A 187 -6.97 9.16 4.69
CA ALA A 187 -6.80 7.73 4.89
C ALA A 187 -6.40 6.96 3.61
N HIS A 188 -6.87 7.40 2.44
CA HIS A 188 -6.55 6.76 1.16
C HIS A 188 -5.09 7.04 0.78
N VAL A 189 -4.65 8.30 0.87
CA VAL A 189 -3.24 8.67 0.59
C VAL A 189 -2.30 7.90 1.52
N LEU A 190 -2.61 7.87 2.82
CA LEU A 190 -1.80 7.16 3.79
C LEU A 190 -1.78 5.65 3.53
N TYR A 191 -2.88 5.06 3.05
CA TYR A 191 -2.91 3.66 2.67
C TYR A 191 -1.99 3.36 1.48
N SER A 192 -1.98 4.20 0.46
CA SER A 192 -1.05 4.07 -0.68
C SER A 192 0.41 4.19 -0.25
N ILE A 193 0.73 5.20 0.56
CA ILE A 193 2.10 5.42 1.06
C ILE A 193 2.56 4.26 1.95
N THR A 194 1.72 3.79 2.87
CA THR A 194 2.08 2.65 3.73
C THR A 194 2.18 1.35 2.95
N THR A 195 1.43 1.19 1.85
CA THR A 195 1.61 0.08 0.91
C THR A 195 2.98 0.12 0.24
N ILE A 196 3.47 1.30 -0.19
CA ILE A 196 4.85 1.45 -0.68
C ILE A 196 5.85 0.98 0.38
N PHE A 197 5.71 1.39 1.64
CA PHE A 197 6.64 0.96 2.70
C PHE A 197 6.60 -0.55 2.93
N VAL A 198 5.42 -1.16 2.91
CA VAL A 198 5.26 -2.61 3.03
C VAL A 198 5.92 -3.34 1.87
N ASN A 199 5.77 -2.82 0.65
CA ASN A 199 6.40 -3.37 -0.54
C ASN A 199 7.93 -3.26 -0.49
N LEU A 200 8.48 -2.10 -0.14
CA LEU A 200 9.94 -1.89 -0.05
C LEU A 200 10.59 -2.75 1.04
N THR A 201 9.86 -3.03 2.13
CA THR A 201 10.36 -3.86 3.25
C THR A 201 10.03 -5.35 3.13
N ASN A 202 9.32 -5.75 2.07
CA ASN A 202 8.78 -7.11 1.88
C ASN A 202 8.01 -7.64 3.10
N THR A 203 7.13 -6.82 3.69
CA THR A 203 6.35 -7.18 4.89
C THR A 203 4.88 -7.55 4.59
N TYR A 204 4.56 -7.75 3.31
CA TYR A 204 3.28 -8.29 2.85
C TYR A 204 3.24 -9.81 3.04
N ASP A 205 2.03 -10.38 3.05
CA ASP A 205 1.86 -11.83 3.23
C ASP A 205 2.27 -12.57 1.96
N THR A 206 3.28 -13.43 2.06
CA THR A 206 3.68 -14.34 0.98
C THR A 206 2.95 -15.67 1.14
N ARG A 207 2.11 -16.03 0.18
CA ARG A 207 1.58 -17.39 0.09
C ARG A 207 2.70 -18.27 -0.45
N LYS A 208 3.47 -18.90 0.42
CA LYS A 208 4.42 -19.94 0.00
C LYS A 208 3.58 -21.11 -0.52
N PRO A 209 3.62 -21.44 -1.84
CA PRO A 209 2.95 -22.63 -2.31
C PRO A 209 3.54 -23.83 -1.57
N GLU A 210 2.67 -24.72 -1.07
CA GLU A 210 3.12 -25.96 -0.47
C GLU A 210 3.94 -26.75 -1.50
N LYS A 211 4.95 -27.49 -1.04
CA LYS A 211 5.86 -28.23 -1.93
C LYS A 211 5.10 -29.15 -2.87
N GLU A 212 4.06 -29.82 -2.36
CA GLU A 212 3.17 -30.70 -3.11
C GLU A 212 2.44 -29.97 -4.25
N MET A 213 1.93 -28.75 -4.02
CA MET A 213 1.29 -27.95 -5.09
C MET A 213 2.30 -27.50 -6.16
N THR A 214 3.53 -27.22 -5.74
CA THR A 214 4.60 -26.81 -6.65
C THR A 214 5.06 -27.96 -7.55
N GLU A 215 5.18 -29.15 -6.96
CA GLU A 215 5.51 -30.39 -7.66
C GLU A 215 4.39 -30.80 -8.64
N LEU A 216 3.12 -30.68 -8.23
CA LEU A 216 1.97 -30.92 -9.10
C LEU A 216 1.90 -29.94 -10.27
N ALA A 217 2.17 -28.65 -10.04
CA ALA A 217 2.22 -27.66 -11.10
C ALA A 217 3.35 -27.97 -12.10
N THR A 218 4.53 -28.35 -11.60
CA THR A 218 5.68 -28.74 -12.42
C THR A 218 5.38 -30.00 -13.24
N TYR A 219 4.75 -31.01 -12.62
CA TYR A 219 4.29 -32.23 -13.29
C TYR A 219 3.25 -31.93 -14.38
N ALA A 220 2.30 -31.03 -14.10
CA ALA A 220 1.28 -30.58 -15.03
C ALA A 220 1.79 -29.59 -16.09
N LYS A 221 3.10 -29.28 -16.11
CA LYS A 221 3.73 -28.24 -16.95
C LYS A 221 3.04 -26.88 -16.83
N GLN A 222 2.45 -26.60 -15.67
CA GLN A 222 1.90 -25.31 -15.32
C GLN A 222 3.01 -24.39 -14.82
N HIS A 223 2.84 -23.11 -15.10
CA HIS A 223 3.79 -22.09 -14.70
C HIS A 223 3.89 -21.96 -13.18
N VAL A 224 5.12 -21.99 -12.65
CA VAL A 224 5.40 -21.86 -11.20
C VAL A 224 5.91 -20.44 -10.95
N PRO A 225 5.25 -19.64 -10.10
CA PRO A 225 5.73 -18.32 -9.77
C PRO A 225 7.10 -18.36 -9.11
N GLU A 226 8.06 -17.64 -9.68
CA GLU A 226 9.42 -17.57 -9.17
C GLU A 226 9.63 -16.28 -8.37
N ALA A 227 10.38 -16.39 -7.26
CA ALA A 227 10.75 -15.24 -6.45
C ALA A 227 11.88 -14.48 -7.15
N HIS A 228 11.75 -13.17 -7.23
CA HIS A 228 12.79 -12.33 -7.80
C HIS A 228 14.06 -12.33 -6.92
N PRO A 229 15.28 -12.40 -7.49
CA PRO A 229 16.53 -12.41 -6.70
C PRO A 229 16.67 -11.19 -5.76
N LYS A 230 16.26 -10.01 -6.22
CA LYS A 230 16.24 -8.75 -5.44
C LYS A 230 15.18 -8.70 -4.33
N ASP A 231 14.39 -9.75 -4.16
CA ASP A 231 13.49 -9.93 -3.01
C ASP A 231 14.02 -10.92 -1.98
N ALA A 232 15.25 -11.42 -2.16
CA ALA A 232 15.96 -12.20 -1.16
C ALA A 232 16.35 -11.35 0.06
N ASN A 233 16.56 -12.01 1.20
CA ASN A 233 16.78 -11.36 2.50
C ASN A 233 17.92 -10.33 2.49
N GLU A 234 19.02 -10.59 1.77
CA GLU A 234 20.17 -9.66 1.72
C GLU A 234 19.79 -8.31 1.11
N PHE A 235 19.07 -8.31 -0.01
CA PHE A 235 18.56 -7.10 -0.65
C PHE A 235 17.52 -6.41 0.22
N VAL A 236 16.61 -7.18 0.83
CA VAL A 236 15.57 -6.64 1.72
C VAL A 236 16.19 -5.93 2.93
N GLU A 237 17.21 -6.53 3.56
CA GLU A 237 17.92 -5.90 4.69
C GLU A 237 18.65 -4.63 4.26
N GLU A 238 19.27 -4.62 3.09
CA GLU A 238 19.92 -3.43 2.54
C GLU A 238 18.90 -2.31 2.25
N ARG A 239 17.73 -2.62 1.69
CA ARG A 239 16.63 -1.67 1.53
C ARG A 239 16.16 -1.12 2.88
N ARG A 240 15.98 -1.98 3.89
CA ARG A 240 15.59 -1.56 5.25
C ARG A 240 16.63 -0.62 5.86
N ARG A 241 17.92 -0.90 5.68
CA ARG A 241 19.03 -0.03 6.11
C ARG A 241 18.88 1.37 5.50
N LYS A 242 18.77 1.46 4.18
CA LYS A 242 18.60 2.74 3.46
C LYS A 242 17.35 3.51 3.91
N LEU A 243 16.23 2.83 4.13
CA LEU A 243 15.00 3.45 4.65
C LEU A 243 15.16 4.00 6.08
N VAL A 244 15.86 3.27 6.95
CA VAL A 244 16.16 3.72 8.31
C VAL A 244 17.05 4.96 8.28
N GLU A 245 18.10 4.96 7.46
CA GLU A 245 19.00 6.12 7.26
C GLU A 245 18.26 7.31 6.65
N ALA A 246 17.30 7.08 5.76
CA ALA A 246 16.43 8.12 5.23
C ALA A 246 15.46 8.68 6.29
N GLY A 247 15.29 8.04 7.44
CA GLY A 247 14.46 8.52 8.54
C GLY A 247 13.00 8.04 8.51
N ILE A 248 12.76 6.80 8.08
CA ILE A 248 11.40 6.21 8.08
C ILE A 248 10.82 6.04 9.49
N ILE A 249 11.66 5.82 10.53
CA ILE A 249 11.19 5.48 11.89
C ILE A 249 10.27 6.56 12.51
N PRO A 250 10.66 7.85 12.55
CA PRO A 250 9.77 8.92 13.04
C PRO A 250 8.47 9.01 12.25
N VAL A 251 8.51 8.76 10.94
CA VAL A 251 7.33 8.76 10.07
C VAL A 251 6.36 7.65 10.47
N LEU A 252 6.85 6.44 10.71
CA LEU A 252 6.02 5.31 11.17
C LEU A 252 5.39 5.60 12.55
N VAL A 253 6.14 6.22 13.47
CA VAL A 253 5.62 6.65 14.78
C VAL A 253 4.48 7.66 14.64
N GLN A 254 4.60 8.60 13.70
CA GLN A 254 3.51 9.54 13.40
C GLN A 254 2.28 8.80 12.85
N LEU A 255 2.47 7.89 11.90
CA LEU A 255 1.38 7.15 11.26
C LEU A 255 0.61 6.24 12.22
N CYS A 256 1.23 5.75 13.30
CA CYS A 256 0.54 5.00 14.36
C CYS A 256 -0.63 5.76 15.01
N LYS A 257 -0.62 7.09 14.96
CA LYS A 257 -1.66 7.94 15.58
C LYS A 257 -2.90 8.07 14.70
N HIS A 258 -2.84 7.62 13.45
CA HIS A 258 -3.95 7.75 12.51
C HIS A 258 -5.09 6.78 12.83
N LYS A 259 -6.33 7.15 12.49
CA LYS A 259 -7.54 6.40 12.86
C LYS A 259 -7.80 5.16 12.00
N SER A 260 -7.29 5.13 10.76
CA SER A 260 -7.50 4.03 9.82
C SER A 260 -6.84 2.74 10.30
N SER A 261 -7.63 1.70 10.56
CA SER A 261 -7.14 0.38 11.00
C SER A 261 -6.25 -0.29 9.95
N ASN A 262 -6.55 -0.12 8.65
CA ASN A 262 -5.71 -0.68 7.58
C ASN A 262 -4.33 -0.01 7.53
N CYS A 263 -4.28 1.32 7.65
CA CYS A 263 -3.02 2.05 7.72
C CYS A 263 -2.19 1.61 8.94
N ARG A 264 -2.84 1.49 10.12
CA ARG A 264 -2.20 0.98 11.35
C ARG A 264 -1.64 -0.44 11.19
N GLU A 265 -2.35 -1.33 10.49
CA GLU A 265 -1.84 -2.67 10.17
C GLU A 265 -0.58 -2.62 9.30
N GLN A 266 -0.58 -1.85 8.21
CA GLN A 266 0.57 -1.71 7.33
C GLN A 266 1.79 -1.16 8.09
N VAL A 267 1.57 -0.15 8.95
CA VAL A 267 2.62 0.39 9.83
C VAL A 267 3.16 -0.68 10.79
N ALA A 268 2.30 -1.50 11.39
CA ALA A 268 2.71 -2.60 12.27
C ALA A 268 3.56 -3.65 11.52
N ARG A 269 3.21 -3.96 10.26
CA ARG A 269 3.99 -4.86 9.39
C ARG A 269 5.39 -4.31 9.13
N VAL A 270 5.50 -3.03 8.77
CA VAL A 270 6.80 -2.38 8.54
C VAL A 270 7.64 -2.35 9.81
N PHE A 271 7.05 -2.02 10.96
CA PHE A 271 7.76 -2.07 12.25
C PHE A 271 8.28 -3.48 12.57
N LEU A 272 7.48 -4.52 12.34
CA LEU A 272 7.91 -5.90 12.55
C LEU A 272 9.10 -6.23 11.66
N GLY A 273 9.05 -5.90 10.37
CA GLY A 273 10.18 -6.09 9.45
C GLY A 273 11.44 -5.40 9.95
N LEU A 274 11.36 -4.12 10.32
CA LEU A 274 12.51 -3.41 10.88
C LEU A 274 13.02 -4.04 12.20
N CYS A 275 12.14 -4.60 13.03
CA CYS A 275 12.54 -5.25 14.28
C CYS A 275 13.21 -6.61 14.08
N GLU A 276 13.19 -7.21 12.87
CA GLU A 276 13.94 -8.44 12.59
C GLU A 276 15.43 -8.22 12.82
N ASN A 277 15.95 -7.06 12.42
CA ASN A 277 17.32 -6.66 12.67
C ASN A 277 17.47 -5.97 14.03
N GLU A 278 18.36 -6.49 14.87
CA GLU A 278 18.53 -5.99 16.24
C GLU A 278 19.04 -4.55 16.29
N LYS A 279 19.82 -4.14 15.27
CA LYS A 279 20.43 -2.81 15.18
C LYS A 279 19.39 -1.69 15.13
N TYR A 280 18.20 -1.95 14.59
CA TYR A 280 17.15 -0.94 14.44
C TYR A 280 16.25 -0.82 15.68
N ARG A 281 16.26 -1.80 16.58
CA ARG A 281 15.38 -1.82 17.76
C ARG A 281 15.66 -0.65 18.71
N GLY A 282 16.94 -0.32 18.93
CA GLY A 282 17.36 0.84 19.74
C GLY A 282 16.84 2.18 19.18
N PRO A 283 17.13 2.52 17.91
CA PRO A 283 16.56 3.69 17.23
C PRO A 283 15.03 3.75 17.25
N ILE A 284 14.35 2.61 17.05
CA ILE A 284 12.88 2.51 17.11
C ILE A 284 12.37 2.90 18.50
N VAL A 285 13.00 2.38 19.57
CA VAL A 285 12.64 2.74 20.95
C VAL A 285 12.89 4.22 21.22
N ALA A 286 14.04 4.75 20.82
CA ALA A 286 14.41 6.15 21.02
C ALA A 286 13.44 7.12 20.34
N ALA A 287 12.90 6.75 19.16
CA ALA A 287 11.88 7.52 18.45
C ALA A 287 10.47 7.40 19.05
N GLY A 288 10.26 6.59 20.09
CA GLY A 288 8.96 6.37 20.71
C GLY A 288 8.13 5.26 20.05
N GLY A 289 8.76 4.37 19.27
CA GLY A 289 8.10 3.22 18.63
C GLY A 289 7.46 2.26 19.63
N GLY A 290 8.14 1.96 20.75
CA GLY A 290 7.59 1.08 21.79
C GLY A 290 6.27 1.61 22.38
N LYS A 291 6.17 2.92 22.65
CA LYS A 291 4.92 3.56 23.11
C LYS A 291 3.85 3.56 22.03
N SER A 292 4.24 3.76 20.77
CA SER A 292 3.32 3.91 19.64
C SER A 292 2.77 2.58 19.13
N LEU A 293 3.50 1.47 19.31
CA LEU A 293 3.05 0.13 18.96
C LEU A 293 2.05 -0.48 19.95
N LEU A 294 2.04 -0.01 21.22
CA LEU A 294 1.13 -0.54 22.24
C LEU A 294 -0.36 -0.40 21.87
N PRO A 295 -0.88 0.77 21.45
CA PRO A 295 -2.26 0.88 20.98
C PRO A 295 -2.56 -0.04 19.79
N LEU A 296 -1.62 -0.21 18.86
CA LEU A 296 -1.79 -1.06 17.68
C LEU A 296 -1.89 -2.55 18.05
N ALA A 297 -1.24 -2.98 19.13
CA ALA A 297 -1.36 -4.35 19.64
C ALA A 297 -2.68 -4.63 20.36
N LEU A 298 -3.36 -3.58 20.85
CA LEU A 298 -4.61 -3.69 21.61
C LEU A 298 -5.85 -3.45 20.74
N ASP A 299 -5.75 -2.55 19.77
CA ASP A 299 -6.84 -2.08 18.92
C ASP A 299 -6.44 -2.03 17.44
N GLY A 300 -7.33 -2.48 16.57
CA GLY A 300 -7.10 -2.59 15.13
C GLY A 300 -7.52 -3.94 14.56
N THR A 301 -7.05 -4.22 13.35
CA THR A 301 -7.31 -5.49 12.66
C THR A 301 -6.66 -6.66 13.42
N PRO A 302 -7.18 -7.90 13.28
CA PRO A 302 -6.55 -9.08 13.88
C PRO A 302 -5.07 -9.22 13.49
N VAL A 303 -4.76 -9.00 12.21
CA VAL A 303 -3.38 -9.11 11.71
C VAL A 303 -2.50 -7.99 12.25
N GLY A 304 -2.98 -6.74 12.22
CA GLY A 304 -2.25 -5.59 12.76
C GLY A 304 -1.87 -5.76 14.22
N LYS A 305 -2.81 -6.28 15.04
CA LYS A 305 -2.55 -6.59 16.45
C LYS A 305 -1.44 -7.61 16.62
N THR A 306 -1.48 -8.72 15.87
CA THR A 306 -0.45 -9.77 15.91
C THR A 306 0.92 -9.26 15.44
N LYS A 307 0.97 -8.43 14.40
CA LYS A 307 2.24 -7.87 13.90
C LYS A 307 2.85 -6.87 14.88
N ALA A 308 2.03 -5.99 15.46
CA ALA A 308 2.46 -5.03 16.47
C ALA A 308 2.94 -5.73 17.76
N ALA A 309 2.22 -6.77 18.18
CA ALA A 309 2.59 -7.68 19.25
C ALA A 309 3.97 -8.30 19.07
N GLN A 310 4.23 -8.90 17.89
CA GLN A 310 5.51 -9.51 17.57
C GLN A 310 6.65 -8.49 17.54
N ALA A 311 6.40 -7.29 17.01
CA ALA A 311 7.39 -6.20 17.01
C ALA A 311 7.75 -5.78 18.45
N LEU A 312 6.75 -5.62 19.33
CA LEU A 312 6.96 -5.33 20.75
C LEU A 312 7.75 -6.43 21.46
N SER A 313 7.46 -7.70 21.17
CA SER A 313 8.21 -8.83 21.72
C SER A 313 9.67 -8.80 21.32
N LYS A 314 9.97 -8.56 20.03
CA LYS A 314 11.36 -8.45 19.54
C LYS A 314 12.12 -7.30 20.20
N ILE A 315 11.47 -6.16 20.41
CA ILE A 315 12.05 -5.03 21.16
C ILE A 315 12.34 -5.43 22.61
N ALA A 316 11.39 -6.09 23.27
CA ALA A 316 11.51 -6.45 24.69
C ALA A 316 12.61 -7.50 24.96
N ILE A 317 12.91 -8.37 23.99
CA ILE A 317 13.99 -9.37 24.11
C ILE A 317 15.37 -8.70 24.22
N THR A 318 15.62 -7.63 23.47
CA THR A 318 16.95 -7.01 23.38
C THR A 318 17.08 -5.69 24.11
N THR A 319 16.00 -5.14 24.68
CA THR A 319 16.03 -3.83 25.34
C THR A 319 15.41 -3.92 26.72
N ASN A 320 16.09 -3.33 27.71
CA ASN A 320 15.57 -3.26 29.06
C ASN A 320 14.13 -2.69 29.05
N PRO A 321 13.14 -3.37 29.65
CA PRO A 321 11.75 -2.92 29.66
C PRO A 321 11.54 -1.50 30.19
N GLY A 322 12.41 -1.02 31.10
CA GLY A 322 12.38 0.35 31.60
C GLY A 322 12.66 1.40 30.52
N ASN A 323 13.52 1.07 29.56
CA ASN A 323 13.89 1.93 28.44
C ASN A 323 12.97 1.72 27.23
N ALA A 324 12.54 0.47 26.99
CA ALA A 324 11.63 0.13 25.90
C ALA A 324 10.22 0.74 26.09
N PHE A 325 9.75 0.83 27.34
CA PHE A 325 8.37 1.23 27.68
C PHE A 325 8.32 2.28 28.80
N PRO A 326 8.89 3.48 28.59
CA PRO A 326 8.90 4.53 29.61
C PRO A 326 7.47 5.00 29.92
N GLY A 327 7.13 5.09 31.20
CA GLY A 327 5.81 5.56 31.67
C GLY A 327 4.65 4.57 31.53
N GLN A 328 4.87 3.35 31.02
CA GLN A 328 3.83 2.31 30.86
C GLN A 328 3.83 1.27 32.01
N ARG A 329 4.44 1.63 33.15
CA ARG A 329 4.47 0.82 34.37
C ARG A 329 3.13 0.92 35.08
N VAL A 330 2.50 -0.22 35.39
CA VAL A 330 1.36 -0.27 36.30
C VAL A 330 1.92 -0.20 37.72
N LYS A 331 1.60 0.85 38.48
CA LYS A 331 1.87 0.87 39.92
C LYS A 331 0.81 0.02 40.60
N GLY A 332 1.19 -1.16 41.11
CA GLY A 332 0.36 -1.94 42.03
C GLY A 332 0.11 -3.38 41.60
N THR A 333 1.13 -4.24 41.66
CA THR A 333 1.08 -5.63 42.10
C THR A 333 2.52 -6.08 42.39
N SER A 334 2.72 -6.95 43.37
CA SER A 334 4.01 -7.39 43.92
C SER A 334 4.95 -8.11 42.92
N VAL A 335 4.53 -8.28 41.67
CA VAL A 335 5.39 -8.47 40.50
C VAL A 335 4.97 -7.41 39.48
N GLY A 336 5.83 -6.43 39.23
CA GLY A 336 5.52 -5.27 38.40
C GLY A 336 5.39 -5.62 36.92
N MET A 337 4.22 -6.11 36.49
CA MET A 337 3.92 -6.31 35.08
C MET A 337 3.53 -4.98 34.41
N THR A 338 4.18 -4.66 33.29
CA THR A 338 3.87 -3.47 32.49
C THR A 338 2.61 -3.72 31.63
N LYS A 339 1.97 -2.67 31.10
CA LYS A 339 0.92 -2.84 30.06
C LYS A 339 1.44 -3.61 28.84
N ALA A 340 2.74 -3.52 28.55
CA ALA A 340 3.40 -4.32 27.52
C ALA A 340 3.47 -5.81 27.94
N THR A 341 3.73 -6.11 29.21
CA THR A 341 3.69 -7.48 29.75
C THR A 341 2.27 -8.04 29.74
N GLN A 342 1.25 -7.23 30.03
CA GLN A 342 -0.16 -7.63 29.89
C GLN A 342 -0.55 -7.83 28.42
N ALA A 343 -0.07 -6.98 27.50
CA ALA A 343 -0.27 -7.19 26.07
C ALA A 343 0.39 -8.51 25.64
N LEU A 344 1.68 -8.70 25.95
CA LEU A 344 2.44 -9.92 25.64
C LEU A 344 1.81 -11.18 26.27
N ALA A 345 1.34 -11.11 27.51
CA ALA A 345 0.61 -12.19 28.18
C ALA A 345 -0.74 -12.46 27.50
N LYS A 346 -1.50 -11.42 27.15
CA LYS A 346 -2.75 -11.56 26.42
C LYS A 346 -2.52 -12.19 25.04
N ILE A 347 -1.44 -11.83 24.34
CA ILE A 347 -1.03 -12.42 23.06
C ILE A 347 -0.64 -13.89 23.23
N ALA A 348 0.14 -14.24 24.26
CA ALA A 348 0.54 -15.63 24.57
C ALA A 348 -0.66 -16.51 24.94
N ILE A 349 -1.74 -15.92 25.47
CA ILE A 349 -2.98 -16.62 25.83
C ILE A 349 -3.96 -16.70 24.65
N THR A 350 -4.02 -15.69 23.76
CA THR A 350 -5.02 -15.62 22.67
C THR A 350 -4.56 -16.20 21.34
N THR A 351 -3.28 -16.50 21.17
CA THR A 351 -2.70 -16.94 19.89
C THR A 351 -2.00 -18.26 20.12
N ASN A 352 -2.25 -19.26 19.27
CA ASN A 352 -1.52 -20.54 19.32
C ASN A 352 0.00 -20.25 19.40
N PRO A 353 0.73 -20.73 20.42
CA PRO A 353 2.16 -20.46 20.61
C PRO A 353 3.00 -20.74 19.37
N GLU A 354 2.63 -21.72 18.55
CA GLU A 354 3.33 -22.05 17.29
C GLU A 354 3.14 -20.98 16.20
N ILE A 355 2.03 -20.25 16.23
CA ILE A 355 1.74 -19.13 15.30
C ILE A 355 2.40 -17.85 15.81
N ALA A 356 2.48 -17.67 17.13
CA ALA A 356 3.13 -16.52 17.75
C ALA A 356 4.66 -16.58 17.64
N PHE A 357 5.25 -17.77 17.74
CA PHE A 357 6.69 -18.02 17.76
C PHE A 357 7.09 -19.23 16.88
N PRO A 358 6.97 -19.15 15.55
CA PRO A 358 7.35 -20.27 14.68
C PRO A 358 8.87 -20.53 14.77
N GLY A 359 9.24 -21.75 15.17
CA GLY A 359 10.62 -22.25 15.17
C GLY A 359 11.42 -22.10 16.47
N GLN A 360 10.85 -21.50 17.53
CA GLN A 360 11.47 -21.53 18.86
C GLN A 360 10.81 -22.61 19.70
N ARG A 361 11.45 -23.78 19.79
CA ARG A 361 11.10 -24.76 20.84
C ARG A 361 11.36 -24.08 22.18
N VAL A 362 10.28 -23.85 22.93
CA VAL A 362 10.37 -23.47 24.34
C VAL A 362 10.92 -24.70 25.07
N CYS A 363 12.17 -24.62 25.53
CA CYS A 363 12.74 -25.59 26.46
C CYS A 363 12.13 -25.41 27.85
#